data_AF-A0A369XML8-F1
#
_entry.id   AF-A0A369XML8-F1
#
_cell.length_a   1.000
_cell.length_b   1.000
_cell.length_c   1.000
_cell.angle_alpha   90.00
_cell.angle_beta   90.00
_cell.angle_gamma   90.00
#
_symmetry.space_group_name_H-M   'P 1'
#
loop_
_entity.id
_entity.type
_entity.pdbx_description
1 polymer ?
#
loop_
_entity_poly.entity_id
_entity_poly.type
_entity_poly.pdbx_seq_one_letter_code
_entity_poly.pdbx_strand_id
1 'polypeptide(L)'
;MKMKIDEIFPHVVGDRCSLKDQLFQRAKEQGLSAEQANECFASVPSPLIDSGAFLDNLTGLWRYEFGVPFEIEGTYVWGAHMWVPVDYLHRAIITANDRLSEQARSAYYTRLNEPERHAVTLTEMIPGSKLPTGVPAEFEVSGYGAGNSTVDWVVHTNSRRVLLDVKTRSRDFIEQMAREDGGKEMPEPEHDPALLFRSLDKKFRPENPDELLQGIWIATHIQQSVDALNKAFGALDPKKVHFAILGDWESDVHLLVRREADREYLLDLFGATPSTRFTFTP
;
A
#
# COMPACT_ATOMS: atom_id res chain seq x y z
N MET A 1 -25.32 9.96 12.39
CA MET A 1 -25.13 9.34 11.07
C MET A 1 -25.13 7.84 11.32
N LYS A 2 -26.05 7.10 10.71
CA LYS A 2 -26.11 5.64 10.84
C LYS A 2 -25.13 5.05 9.82
N MET A 3 -24.17 4.28 10.29
CA MET A 3 -23.05 3.73 9.52
C MET A 3 -23.26 2.22 9.33
N LYS A 4 -22.78 1.61 8.23
CA LYS A 4 -22.93 0.16 8.00
C LYS A 4 -22.20 -0.65 9.09
N ILE A 5 -21.10 -0.14 9.63
CA ILE A 5 -20.42 -0.77 10.77
C ILE A 5 -21.34 -0.94 11.99
N ASP A 6 -22.30 -0.03 12.20
CA ASP A 6 -23.26 -0.12 13.31
C ASP A 6 -24.19 -1.34 13.19
N GLU A 7 -24.36 -1.85 11.96
CA GLU A 7 -25.20 -3.02 11.68
C GLU A 7 -24.38 -4.31 11.72
N ILE A 8 -23.12 -4.26 11.28
CA ILE A 8 -22.28 -5.45 11.15
C ILE A 8 -21.55 -5.78 12.46
N PHE A 9 -20.88 -4.80 13.08
CA PHE A 9 -20.06 -5.02 14.28
C PHE A 9 -20.22 -3.87 15.30
N PRO A 10 -21.41 -3.62 15.86
CA PRO A 10 -21.65 -2.45 16.72
C PRO A 10 -20.77 -2.39 17.98
N HIS A 11 -20.29 -3.53 18.48
CA HIS A 11 -19.53 -3.64 19.73
C HIS A 11 -18.08 -3.15 19.61
N VAL A 12 -17.54 -3.01 18.40
CA VAL A 12 -16.17 -2.52 18.18
C VAL A 12 -16.14 -1.02 17.87
N VAL A 13 -17.31 -0.38 17.75
CA VAL A 13 -17.44 1.03 17.38
C VAL A 13 -17.44 1.92 18.62
N GLY A 14 -16.45 2.79 18.71
CA GLY A 14 -16.40 3.89 19.68
C GLY A 14 -17.10 5.14 19.14
N ASP A 15 -16.32 6.22 19.02
CA ASP A 15 -16.79 7.51 18.51
C ASP A 15 -17.05 7.51 17.00
N ARG A 16 -17.82 8.50 16.53
CA ARG A 16 -18.21 8.70 15.12
C ARG A 16 -18.12 10.16 14.72
N CYS A 17 -17.78 10.41 13.46
CA CYS A 17 -17.77 11.74 12.85
C CYS A 17 -17.73 11.62 11.32
N SER A 18 -17.60 12.74 10.60
CA SER A 18 -17.29 12.69 9.18
C SER A 18 -15.82 12.31 8.95
N LEU A 19 -15.52 11.68 7.81
CA LEU A 19 -14.12 11.47 7.38
C LEU A 19 -13.38 12.80 7.27
N LYS A 20 -14.04 13.82 6.72
CA LYS A 20 -13.47 15.17 6.59
C LYS A 20 -12.99 15.70 7.94
N ASP A 21 -13.79 15.62 8.99
CA ASP A 21 -13.38 16.11 10.32
C ASP A 21 -12.12 15.41 10.84
N GLN A 22 -12.01 14.09 10.62
CA GLN A 22 -10.81 13.35 11.03
C GLN A 22 -9.59 13.68 10.19
N LEU A 23 -9.74 13.86 8.88
CA LEU A 23 -8.63 14.31 8.03
C LEU A 23 -8.11 15.68 8.46
N PHE A 24 -9.00 16.61 8.82
CA PHE A 24 -8.61 17.91 9.36
C PHE A 24 -7.94 17.82 10.72
N GLN A 25 -8.43 16.95 11.60
CA GLN A 25 -7.79 16.70 12.90
C GLN A 25 -6.38 16.12 12.72
N ARG A 26 -6.18 15.19 11.78
CA ARG A 26 -4.84 14.65 11.44
C ARG A 26 -3.92 15.71 10.85
N ALA A 27 -4.41 16.54 9.93
CA ALA A 27 -3.63 17.63 9.37
C ALA A 27 -3.16 18.60 10.47
N LYS A 28 -4.06 18.94 11.40
CA LYS A 28 -3.74 19.79 12.56
C LYS A 28 -2.69 19.16 13.48
N GLU A 29 -2.79 17.86 13.76
CA GLU A 29 -1.79 17.11 14.55
C GLU A 29 -0.41 17.12 13.89
N GLN A 30 -0.36 17.17 12.55
CA GLN A 30 0.86 17.33 11.77
C GLN A 30 1.32 18.78 11.61
N GLY A 31 0.65 19.74 12.27
CA GLY A 31 1.03 21.15 12.28
C GLY A 31 0.55 21.97 11.08
N LEU A 32 -0.33 21.43 10.23
CA LEU A 32 -0.94 22.21 9.14
C LEU A 32 -1.95 23.22 9.71
N SER A 33 -1.96 24.42 9.15
CA SER A 33 -3.02 25.40 9.40
C SER A 33 -4.35 24.95 8.80
N ALA A 34 -5.46 25.53 9.28
CA ALA A 34 -6.79 25.23 8.74
C ALA A 34 -6.92 25.58 7.24
N GLU A 35 -6.26 26.64 6.78
CA GLU A 35 -6.23 27.03 5.36
C GLU A 35 -5.50 25.98 4.52
N GLN A 36 -4.31 25.57 4.94
CA GLN A 36 -3.54 24.52 4.28
C GLN A 36 -4.29 23.17 4.24
N ALA A 37 -4.95 22.80 5.34
CA ALA A 37 -5.76 21.58 5.38
C ALA A 37 -6.96 21.67 4.41
N ASN A 38 -7.65 22.82 4.36
CA ASN A 38 -8.73 23.03 3.41
C ASN A 38 -8.27 22.89 1.97
N GLU A 39 -7.16 23.54 1.60
CA GLU A 39 -6.60 23.45 0.25
C GLU A 39 -6.21 22.01 -0.10
N CYS A 40 -5.56 21.31 0.84
CA CYS A 40 -5.11 19.93 0.66
C CYS A 40 -6.25 18.95 0.38
N PHE A 41 -7.39 19.12 1.07
CA PHE A 41 -8.53 18.22 0.96
C PHE A 41 -9.60 18.68 -0.04
N ALA A 42 -9.51 19.90 -0.59
CA ALA A 42 -10.53 20.48 -1.47
C ALA A 42 -10.79 19.66 -2.74
N SER A 43 -9.76 19.00 -3.28
CA SER A 43 -9.87 18.20 -4.51
C SER A 43 -10.21 16.74 -4.28
N VAL A 44 -10.39 16.30 -3.03
CA VAL A 44 -10.82 14.92 -2.74
C VAL A 44 -12.30 14.79 -3.08
N PRO A 45 -12.69 13.93 -4.02
CA PRO A 45 -14.05 13.88 -4.53
C PRO A 45 -15.03 13.20 -3.57
N SER A 46 -16.30 13.53 -3.73
CA SER A 46 -17.43 12.74 -3.21
C SER A 46 -17.64 11.49 -4.09
N PRO A 47 -18.09 10.35 -3.52
CA PRO A 47 -18.56 10.18 -2.15
C PRO A 47 -17.45 9.91 -1.11
N LEU A 48 -16.18 9.77 -1.52
CA LEU A 48 -15.09 9.48 -0.58
C LEU A 48 -15.01 10.49 0.57
N ILE A 49 -14.84 11.78 0.27
CA ILE A 49 -14.62 12.79 1.33
C ILE A 49 -15.82 12.96 2.28
N ASP A 50 -17.02 12.63 1.79
CA ASP A 50 -18.29 12.73 2.52
C ASP A 50 -18.61 11.45 3.32
N SER A 51 -17.75 10.43 3.24
CA SER A 51 -17.94 9.18 3.97
C SER A 51 -17.86 9.38 5.49
N GLY A 52 -18.40 8.41 6.22
CA GLY A 52 -18.32 8.39 7.67
C GLY A 52 -17.00 7.86 8.19
N ALA A 53 -16.60 8.30 9.38
CA ALA A 53 -15.47 7.75 10.11
C ALA A 53 -15.89 7.33 11.52
N PHE A 54 -15.21 6.30 12.03
CA PHE A 54 -15.46 5.74 13.35
C PHE A 54 -14.15 5.31 14.03
N LEU A 55 -14.14 5.35 15.36
CA LEU A 55 -13.06 4.80 16.17
C LEU A 55 -13.25 3.30 16.34
N ASP A 56 -12.29 2.52 15.90
CA ASP A 56 -12.21 1.09 16.19
C ASP A 56 -11.61 0.88 17.59
N ASN A 57 -12.45 0.49 18.55
CA ASN A 57 -12.06 0.31 19.95
C ASN A 57 -11.09 -0.86 20.17
N LEU A 58 -10.97 -1.80 19.21
CA LEU A 58 -10.04 -2.93 19.35
C LEU A 58 -8.60 -2.52 18.98
N THR A 59 -8.45 -1.67 17.96
CA THR A 59 -7.14 -1.24 17.47
C THR A 59 -6.75 0.17 17.91
N GLY A 60 -7.71 0.97 18.39
CA GLY A 60 -7.53 2.39 18.69
C GLY A 60 -7.38 3.26 17.44
N LEU A 61 -7.61 2.72 16.24
CA LEU A 61 -7.46 3.44 14.98
C LEU A 61 -8.79 4.03 14.51
N TRP A 62 -8.74 5.27 14.02
CA TRP A 62 -9.85 5.83 13.25
C TRP A 62 -9.90 5.18 11.87
N ARG A 63 -11.06 4.68 11.48
CA ARG A 63 -11.34 4.05 10.18
C ARG A 63 -12.46 4.80 9.48
N TYR A 64 -12.55 4.68 8.16
CA TYR A 64 -13.59 5.32 7.37
C TYR A 64 -14.35 4.34 6.48
N GLU A 65 -15.64 4.59 6.34
CA GLU A 65 -16.60 3.71 5.67
C GLU A 65 -16.66 4.02 4.18
N PHE A 66 -15.55 3.72 3.49
CA PHE A 66 -15.48 3.80 2.05
C PHE A 66 -14.67 2.62 1.48
N GLY A 67 -15.10 2.15 0.32
CA GLY A 67 -14.61 0.91 -0.27
C GLY A 67 -15.47 -0.30 0.09
N VAL A 68 -15.05 -1.47 -0.38
CA VAL A 68 -15.79 -2.72 -0.20
C VAL A 68 -15.20 -3.52 0.96
N PRO A 69 -15.95 -3.74 2.06
CA PRO A 69 -15.49 -4.60 3.13
C PRO A 69 -15.42 -6.06 2.64
N PHE A 70 -14.48 -6.83 3.19
CA PHE A 70 -14.35 -8.24 2.84
C PHE A 70 -15.54 -9.06 3.32
N GLU A 71 -16.03 -9.94 2.45
CA GLU A 71 -17.14 -10.85 2.68
C GLU A 71 -16.71 -12.27 2.27
N ILE A 72 -17.02 -13.24 3.12
CA ILE A 72 -16.71 -14.66 2.91
C ILE A 72 -17.99 -15.45 3.14
N GLU A 73 -18.43 -16.17 2.11
CA GLU A 73 -19.66 -16.98 2.14
C GLU A 73 -20.90 -16.21 2.65
N GLY A 74 -21.03 -14.92 2.32
CA GLY A 74 -22.15 -14.09 2.77
C GLY A 74 -21.94 -13.39 4.12
N THR A 75 -20.81 -13.66 4.80
CA THR A 75 -20.49 -13.12 6.12
C THR A 75 -19.38 -12.09 6.03
N TYR A 76 -19.61 -10.90 6.58
CA TYR A 76 -18.59 -9.88 6.69
C TYR A 76 -17.48 -10.30 7.65
N VAL A 77 -16.23 -10.14 7.21
CA VAL A 77 -15.06 -10.47 8.03
C VAL A 77 -14.59 -9.22 8.75
N TRP A 78 -14.68 -9.22 10.08
CA TRP A 78 -14.06 -8.20 10.90
C TRP A 78 -12.56 -8.44 11.00
N GLY A 79 -11.78 -7.36 10.88
CA GLY A 79 -10.34 -7.41 11.08
C GLY A 79 -9.66 -6.13 10.61
N ALA A 80 -8.33 -6.11 10.68
CA ALA A 80 -7.52 -4.96 10.26
C ALA A 80 -7.79 -4.51 8.81
N HIS A 81 -8.35 -5.41 8.00
CA HIS A 81 -8.56 -5.28 6.57
C HIS A 81 -9.96 -4.78 6.18
N MET A 82 -10.91 -4.69 7.12
CA MET A 82 -12.32 -4.44 6.79
C MET A 82 -12.60 -3.02 6.28
N TRP A 83 -12.06 -2.03 6.97
CA TRP A 83 -12.05 -0.63 6.54
C TRP A 83 -10.70 -0.02 6.80
N VAL A 84 -10.27 0.84 5.90
CA VAL A 84 -8.94 1.42 5.93
C VAL A 84 -8.83 2.45 7.06
N PRO A 85 -7.70 2.50 7.79
CA PRO A 85 -7.40 3.60 8.70
C PRO A 85 -7.37 4.97 8.02
N VAL A 86 -7.93 5.99 8.69
CA VAL A 86 -7.94 7.39 8.22
C VAL A 86 -6.52 7.91 8.01
N ASP A 87 -5.55 7.50 8.83
CA ASP A 87 -4.15 7.92 8.70
C ASP A 87 -3.55 7.54 7.34
N TYR A 88 -3.92 6.37 6.80
CA TYR A 88 -3.39 5.91 5.52
C TYR A 88 -3.91 6.77 4.37
N LEU A 89 -5.21 7.10 4.39
CA LEU A 89 -5.79 8.03 3.44
C LEU A 89 -5.17 9.42 3.56
N HIS A 90 -5.00 9.91 4.78
CA HIS A 90 -4.34 11.18 5.04
C HIS A 90 -2.94 11.21 4.40
N ARG A 91 -2.09 10.21 4.69
CA ARG A 91 -0.73 10.10 4.14
C ARG A 91 -0.71 9.99 2.61
N ALA A 92 -1.64 9.25 2.02
CA ALA A 92 -1.79 9.17 0.57
C ALA A 92 -2.14 10.53 -0.05
N ILE A 93 -3.07 11.27 0.57
CA ILE A 93 -3.46 12.62 0.12
C ILE A 93 -2.29 13.59 0.22
N ILE A 94 -1.56 13.61 1.35
CA ILE A 94 -0.37 14.45 1.51
C ILE A 94 0.68 14.12 0.44
N THR A 95 0.94 12.82 0.24
CA THR A 95 1.91 12.34 -0.76
C THR A 95 1.50 12.76 -2.17
N ALA A 96 0.22 12.62 -2.51
CA ALA A 96 -0.30 13.05 -3.81
C ALA A 96 -0.20 14.58 -3.99
N ASN A 97 -0.45 15.37 -2.95
CA ASN A 97 -0.30 16.83 -3.02
C ASN A 97 1.17 17.26 -3.18
N ASP A 98 2.10 16.58 -2.50
CA ASP A 98 3.53 16.90 -2.53
C ASP A 98 4.21 16.46 -3.83
N ARG A 99 3.82 15.30 -4.38
CA ARG A 99 4.58 14.63 -5.45
C ARG A 99 3.93 14.64 -6.83
N LEU A 100 2.60 14.77 -6.91
CA LEU A 100 1.90 14.68 -8.20
C LEU A 100 1.59 16.07 -8.74
N SER A 101 1.71 16.22 -10.06
CA SER A 101 1.14 17.37 -10.77
C SER A 101 -0.37 17.43 -10.55
N GLU A 102 -0.98 18.60 -10.73
CA GLU A 102 -2.43 18.78 -10.57
C GLU A 102 -3.24 17.79 -11.42
N GLN A 103 -2.82 17.57 -12.67
CA GLN A 103 -3.46 16.62 -13.58
C GLN A 103 -3.33 15.17 -13.09
N ALA A 104 -2.13 14.75 -12.68
CA ALA A 104 -1.90 13.40 -12.18
C ALA A 104 -2.64 13.16 -10.85
N ARG A 105 -2.68 14.17 -9.98
CA ARG A 105 -3.41 14.14 -8.71
C ARG A 105 -4.93 14.02 -8.92
N SER A 106 -5.49 14.75 -9.88
CA SER A 106 -6.91 14.64 -10.24
C SER A 106 -7.26 13.23 -10.78
N ALA A 107 -6.41 12.68 -11.65
CA ALA A 107 -6.57 11.31 -12.16
C ALA A 107 -6.48 10.27 -11.03
N TYR A 108 -5.50 10.41 -10.14
CA TYR A 108 -5.34 9.56 -8.96
C TYR A 108 -6.57 9.62 -8.05
N TYR A 109 -7.06 10.82 -7.69
CA TYR A 109 -8.24 10.96 -6.83
C TYR A 109 -9.51 10.42 -7.47
N THR A 110 -9.62 10.48 -8.80
CA THR A 110 -10.73 9.85 -9.53
C THR A 110 -10.73 8.34 -9.30
N ARG A 111 -9.57 7.67 -9.48
CA ARG A 111 -9.42 6.24 -9.23
C ARG A 111 -9.59 5.88 -7.76
N LEU A 112 -9.05 6.71 -6.86
CA LEU A 112 -9.17 6.53 -5.42
C LEU A 112 -10.65 6.58 -4.96
N ASN A 113 -11.49 7.31 -5.67
CA ASN A 113 -12.92 7.42 -5.40
C ASN A 113 -13.76 6.28 -6.02
N GLU A 114 -13.13 5.24 -6.57
CA GLU A 114 -13.81 4.01 -7.00
C GLU A 114 -13.85 3.01 -5.82
N PRO A 115 -15.02 2.71 -5.22
CA PRO A 115 -15.07 1.86 -4.03
C PRO A 115 -14.41 0.48 -4.20
N GLU A 116 -14.59 -0.15 -5.36
CA GLU A 116 -14.04 -1.48 -5.69
C GLU A 116 -12.51 -1.50 -5.81
N ARG A 117 -11.90 -0.35 -6.12
CA ARG A 117 -10.44 -0.23 -6.28
C ARG A 117 -9.79 0.59 -5.17
N HIS A 118 -10.58 1.15 -4.28
CA HIS A 118 -10.14 2.13 -3.30
C HIS A 118 -8.88 1.70 -2.54
N ALA A 119 -8.91 0.54 -1.90
CA ALA A 119 -7.77 0.03 -1.13
C ALA A 119 -6.54 -0.24 -2.01
N VAL A 120 -6.74 -0.74 -3.23
CA VAL A 120 -5.66 -0.99 -4.21
C VAL A 120 -5.00 0.32 -4.61
N THR A 121 -5.79 1.30 -5.06
CA THR A 121 -5.30 2.61 -5.47
C THR A 121 -4.64 3.36 -4.32
N LEU A 122 -5.15 3.19 -3.10
CA LEU A 122 -4.51 3.77 -1.92
C LEU A 122 -3.09 3.24 -1.72
N THR A 123 -2.86 1.93 -1.88
CA THR A 123 -1.55 1.30 -1.67
C THR A 123 -0.47 1.80 -2.64
N GLU A 124 -0.87 2.32 -3.82
CA GLU A 124 0.06 2.88 -4.81
C GLU A 124 0.89 4.04 -4.23
N MET A 125 0.38 4.77 -3.23
CA MET A 125 1.09 5.90 -2.61
C MET A 125 2.07 5.49 -1.50
N ILE A 126 2.09 4.22 -1.07
CA ILE A 126 2.94 3.77 0.04
C ILE A 126 4.41 4.12 -0.20
N PRO A 127 5.04 3.79 -1.35
CA PRO A 127 6.47 4.07 -1.55
C PRO A 127 6.74 5.57 -1.58
N GLY A 128 5.91 6.35 -2.28
CA GLY A 128 6.04 7.80 -2.35
C GLY A 128 5.95 8.47 -0.97
N SER A 129 5.13 7.93 -0.06
CA SER A 129 4.97 8.45 1.31
C SER A 129 6.20 8.22 2.21
N LYS A 130 7.10 7.32 1.79
CA LYS A 130 8.31 6.93 2.53
C LYS A 130 9.57 7.61 2.04
N LEU A 131 9.50 8.27 0.88
CA LEU A 131 10.63 8.98 0.33
C LEU A 131 10.89 10.27 1.13
N PRO A 132 12.16 10.58 1.44
CA PRO A 132 12.52 11.84 2.06
C PRO A 132 12.01 13.06 1.27
N THR A 133 11.72 14.13 1.99
CA THR A 133 11.37 15.42 1.40
C THR A 133 12.50 15.89 0.49
N GLY A 134 12.18 16.28 -0.74
CA GLY A 134 13.14 16.78 -1.71
C GLY A 134 13.78 15.73 -2.61
N VAL A 135 13.55 14.42 -2.39
CA VAL A 135 13.92 13.40 -3.38
C VAL A 135 12.92 13.48 -4.56
N PRO A 136 13.36 13.83 -5.78
CA PRO A 136 12.47 13.91 -6.93
C PRO A 136 11.94 12.53 -7.30
N ALA A 137 10.64 12.44 -7.50
CA ALA A 137 9.98 11.21 -7.92
C ALA A 137 8.82 11.53 -8.86
N GLU A 138 8.59 10.64 -9.81
CA GLU A 138 7.48 10.71 -10.77
C GLU A 138 6.56 9.51 -10.58
N PHE A 139 5.26 9.74 -10.73
CA PHE A 139 4.21 8.74 -10.57
C PHE A 139 3.58 8.39 -11.92
N GLU A 140 3.30 7.10 -12.14
CA GLU A 140 2.71 6.54 -13.37
C GLU A 140 3.46 6.91 -14.65
N VAL A 141 4.74 6.55 -14.73
CA VAL A 141 5.61 6.93 -15.84
C VAL A 141 5.63 5.86 -16.94
N SER A 142 5.21 6.24 -18.15
CA SER A 142 5.33 5.41 -19.35
C SER A 142 6.77 5.40 -19.92
N GLY A 143 7.08 4.47 -20.83
CA GLY A 143 8.40 4.44 -21.51
C GLY A 143 9.45 3.55 -20.86
N TYR A 144 9.38 3.37 -19.53
CA TYR A 144 10.38 2.62 -18.77
C TYR A 144 10.15 1.11 -18.75
N GLY A 145 8.91 0.66 -18.97
CA GLY A 145 8.59 -0.76 -19.07
C GLY A 145 8.81 -1.36 -20.46
N ALA A 146 8.96 -2.68 -20.53
CA ALA A 146 8.91 -3.43 -21.78
C ALA A 146 7.54 -3.23 -22.46
N GLY A 147 7.55 -3.06 -23.78
CA GLY A 147 6.34 -2.75 -24.54
C GLY A 147 5.72 -1.38 -24.23
N ASN A 148 6.51 -0.44 -23.72
CA ASN A 148 6.05 0.90 -23.30
C ASN A 148 5.08 0.88 -22.10
N SER A 149 5.18 -0.14 -21.24
CA SER A 149 4.34 -0.23 -20.04
C SER A 149 4.70 0.84 -19.00
N THR A 150 3.68 1.27 -18.26
CA THR A 150 3.77 2.25 -17.17
C THR A 150 4.37 1.62 -15.92
N VAL A 151 5.28 2.32 -15.25
CA VAL A 151 5.82 1.98 -13.93
C VAL A 151 5.23 2.96 -12.92
N ASP A 152 4.88 2.48 -11.72
CA ASP A 152 4.13 3.29 -10.76
C ASP A 152 4.98 4.41 -10.16
N TRP A 153 6.24 4.13 -9.81
CA TRP A 153 7.17 5.16 -9.34
C TRP A 153 8.51 5.11 -10.05
N VAL A 154 9.03 6.30 -10.37
CA VAL A 154 10.41 6.53 -10.80
C VAL A 154 11.04 7.51 -9.82
N VAL A 155 12.01 7.04 -9.04
CA VAL A 155 12.72 7.85 -8.05
C VAL A 155 14.07 8.23 -8.59
N HIS A 156 14.39 9.53 -8.54
CA HIS A 156 15.65 10.08 -9.03
C HIS A 156 16.54 10.41 -7.85
N THR A 157 17.64 9.67 -7.70
CA THR A 157 18.68 9.98 -6.72
C THR A 157 19.96 10.39 -7.41
N ASN A 158 20.91 10.95 -6.66
CA ASN A 158 22.20 11.38 -7.19
C ASN A 158 23.07 10.20 -7.67
N SER A 159 22.89 9.00 -7.10
CA SER A 159 23.70 7.83 -7.45
C SER A 159 23.07 7.03 -8.59
N ARG A 160 21.75 6.80 -8.54
CA ARG A 160 21.02 5.99 -9.53
C ARG A 160 19.52 6.23 -9.51
N ARG A 161 18.84 5.79 -10.57
CA ARG A 161 17.37 5.78 -10.63
C ARG A 161 16.80 4.51 -10.00
N VAL A 162 15.59 4.60 -9.45
CA VAL A 162 14.85 3.44 -8.93
C VAL A 162 13.48 3.39 -9.57
N LEU A 163 13.21 2.31 -10.30
CA LEU A 163 11.90 1.98 -10.86
C LEU A 163 11.17 1.02 -9.93
N LEU A 164 9.92 1.34 -9.60
CA LEU A 164 9.14 0.57 -8.67
C LEU A 164 7.72 0.34 -9.18
N ASP A 165 7.35 -0.92 -9.28
CA ASP A 165 5.96 -1.37 -9.46
C ASP A 165 5.34 -1.61 -8.08
N VAL A 166 4.08 -1.24 -7.88
CA VAL A 166 3.35 -1.44 -6.62
C VAL A 166 2.25 -2.44 -6.85
N LYS A 167 2.22 -3.48 -6.01
CA LYS A 167 1.15 -4.49 -6.03
C LYS A 167 0.58 -4.67 -4.64
N THR A 168 -0.73 -4.87 -4.60
CA THR A 168 -1.43 -5.40 -3.43
C THR A 168 -1.87 -6.84 -3.68
N ARG A 169 -1.94 -7.62 -2.60
CA ARG A 169 -2.36 -9.03 -2.60
C ARG A 169 -3.39 -9.27 -1.50
N SER A 170 -4.56 -8.66 -1.66
CA SER A 170 -5.74 -8.90 -0.83
C SER A 170 -6.51 -10.16 -1.22
N ARG A 171 -6.41 -10.61 -2.47
CA ARG A 171 -7.09 -11.83 -2.93
C ARG A 171 -6.64 -13.08 -2.17
N ASP A 172 -5.34 -13.20 -1.91
CA ASP A 172 -4.78 -14.37 -1.22
C ASP A 172 -5.32 -14.45 0.22
N PHE A 173 -5.53 -13.30 0.87
CA PHE A 173 -6.20 -13.21 2.18
C PHE A 173 -7.64 -13.73 2.14
N ILE A 174 -8.43 -13.32 1.15
CA ILE A 174 -9.80 -13.83 0.98
C ILE A 174 -9.79 -15.34 0.78
N GLU A 175 -8.89 -15.86 -0.07
CA GLU A 175 -8.80 -17.29 -0.35
C GLU A 175 -8.35 -18.11 0.86
N GLN A 176 -7.46 -17.60 1.72
CA GLN A 176 -7.07 -18.26 2.96
C GLN A 176 -8.22 -18.29 3.98
N MET A 177 -8.86 -17.15 4.21
CA MET A 177 -9.97 -17.06 5.16
C MET A 177 -11.18 -17.89 4.71
N ALA A 178 -11.39 -18.09 3.41
CA ALA A 178 -12.42 -18.99 2.89
C ALA A 178 -12.14 -20.49 3.15
N ARG A 179 -10.90 -20.85 3.50
CA ARG A 179 -10.53 -22.23 3.89
C ARG A 179 -10.62 -22.46 5.39
N GLU A 180 -10.88 -21.41 6.18
CA GLU A 180 -11.01 -21.53 7.63
C GLU A 180 -12.29 -22.31 7.97
N ASP A 181 -12.11 -23.55 8.41
CA ASP A 181 -13.14 -24.53 8.72
C ASP A 181 -13.56 -24.50 10.21
N GLY A 182 -13.36 -23.35 10.89
CA GLY A 182 -13.78 -23.13 12.28
C GLY A 182 -12.90 -23.82 13.34
N GLY A 183 -11.69 -24.25 12.97
CA GLY A 183 -10.66 -24.75 13.90
C GLY A 183 -10.09 -23.68 14.81
N LYS A 184 -9.43 -24.07 15.91
CA LYS A 184 -8.77 -23.14 16.85
C LYS A 184 -7.44 -22.56 16.34
N GLU A 185 -6.86 -23.17 15.32
CA GLU A 185 -5.60 -22.76 14.71
C GLU A 185 -5.88 -22.36 13.27
N MET A 186 -5.47 -21.15 12.90
CA MET A 186 -5.47 -20.70 11.51
C MET A 186 -4.57 -21.64 10.69
N PRO A 187 -5.04 -22.17 9.55
CA PRO A 187 -4.21 -23.02 8.72
C PRO A 187 -2.98 -22.25 8.25
N GLU A 188 -1.84 -22.94 8.16
CA GLU A 188 -0.65 -22.37 7.53
C GLU A 188 -1.02 -21.82 6.15
N PRO A 189 -0.58 -20.59 5.80
CA PRO A 189 -0.96 -20.01 4.52
C PRO A 189 -0.40 -20.84 3.35
N GLU A 190 -1.23 -21.65 2.70
CA GLU A 190 -0.87 -22.33 1.44
C GLU A 190 -0.99 -21.35 0.27
N HIS A 191 0.09 -20.61 -0.01
CA HIS A 191 0.20 -19.72 -1.15
C HIS A 191 1.47 -20.00 -1.95
N ASP A 192 1.43 -19.74 -3.26
CA ASP A 192 2.60 -19.79 -4.14
C ASP A 192 3.22 -18.38 -4.26
N PRO A 193 4.36 -18.09 -3.60
CA PRO A 193 4.99 -16.78 -3.68
C PRO A 193 5.37 -16.35 -5.10
N ALA A 194 5.46 -17.28 -6.07
CA ALA A 194 5.67 -16.92 -7.47
C ALA A 194 4.53 -16.03 -8.03
N LEU A 195 3.33 -16.11 -7.46
CA LEU A 195 2.20 -15.24 -7.84
C LEU A 195 2.41 -13.77 -7.45
N LEU A 196 3.23 -13.50 -6.43
CA LEU A 196 3.64 -12.13 -6.09
C LEU A 196 4.41 -11.49 -7.24
N PHE A 197 5.28 -12.28 -7.87
CA PHE A 197 6.19 -11.82 -8.92
C PHE A 197 5.66 -12.03 -10.34
N ARG A 198 4.50 -12.68 -10.49
CA ARG A 198 3.84 -12.88 -11.78
C ARG A 198 3.75 -11.54 -12.53
N SER A 199 4.10 -11.58 -13.81
CA SER A 199 4.18 -10.45 -14.77
C SER A 199 5.37 -9.49 -14.64
N LEU A 200 6.25 -9.61 -13.63
CA LEU A 200 7.39 -8.68 -13.48
C LEU A 200 8.43 -8.81 -14.61
N ASP A 201 8.80 -10.04 -14.98
CA ASP A 201 9.76 -10.28 -16.08
C ASP A 201 9.30 -9.76 -17.44
N LYS A 202 7.98 -9.54 -17.58
CA LYS A 202 7.36 -8.96 -18.77
C LYS A 202 7.24 -7.44 -18.69
N LYS A 203 7.30 -6.86 -17.48
CA LYS A 203 7.17 -5.42 -17.24
C LYS A 203 8.52 -4.72 -17.33
N PHE A 204 9.59 -5.29 -16.77
CA PHE A 204 10.90 -4.66 -16.78
C PHE A 204 11.78 -5.10 -17.96
N ARG A 205 12.64 -4.19 -18.42
CA ARG A 205 13.70 -4.46 -19.40
C ARG A 205 15.00 -4.75 -18.66
N PRO A 206 15.93 -5.53 -19.24
CA PRO A 206 17.25 -5.73 -18.65
C PRO A 206 18.00 -4.41 -18.48
N GLU A 207 18.55 -4.12 -17.30
CA GLU A 207 19.26 -2.87 -16.99
C GLU A 207 20.53 -3.09 -16.16
N ASN A 208 21.37 -2.06 -16.07
CA ASN A 208 22.51 -2.03 -15.15
C ASN A 208 22.06 -1.53 -13.77
N PRO A 209 22.10 -2.36 -12.70
CA PRO A 209 21.64 -1.98 -11.37
C PRO A 209 22.48 -0.88 -10.69
N ASP A 210 23.67 -0.55 -11.20
CA ASP A 210 24.46 0.60 -10.75
C ASP A 210 23.94 1.94 -11.31
N GLU A 211 23.19 1.92 -12.41
CA GLU A 211 22.57 3.11 -13.02
C GLU A 211 21.07 3.19 -12.74
N LEU A 212 20.41 2.03 -12.71
CA LEU A 212 18.96 1.91 -12.60
C LEU A 212 18.57 0.61 -11.87
N LEU A 213 18.03 0.76 -10.65
CA LEU A 213 17.43 -0.34 -9.91
C LEU A 213 15.97 -0.54 -10.32
N GLN A 214 15.54 -1.79 -10.42
CA GLN A 214 14.18 -2.16 -10.79
C GLN A 214 13.65 -3.15 -9.79
N GLY A 215 12.45 -2.90 -9.28
CA GLY A 215 11.86 -3.78 -8.29
C GLY A 215 10.38 -3.57 -8.11
N ILE A 216 9.86 -4.26 -7.11
CA ILE A 216 8.44 -4.28 -6.76
C ILE A 216 8.26 -3.96 -5.28
N TRP A 217 7.23 -3.19 -4.96
CA TRP A 217 6.67 -3.05 -3.63
C TRP A 217 5.39 -3.87 -3.53
N ILE A 218 5.32 -4.77 -2.56
CA ILE A 218 4.22 -5.70 -2.35
C ILE A 218 3.58 -5.40 -1.01
N ALA A 219 2.38 -4.83 -1.04
CA ALA A 219 1.50 -4.75 0.11
C ALA A 219 0.77 -6.10 0.27
N THR A 220 1.14 -6.87 1.28
CA THR A 220 0.52 -8.18 1.59
C THR A 220 -0.21 -8.14 2.92
N HIS A 221 -1.29 -8.90 3.02
CA HIS A 221 -2.04 -9.12 4.25
C HIS A 221 -1.72 -10.45 4.94
N ILE A 222 -0.94 -11.32 4.27
CA ILE A 222 -0.53 -12.62 4.78
C ILE A 222 1.01 -12.68 4.81
N GLN A 223 1.55 -13.26 5.88
CA GLN A 223 2.95 -13.62 5.96
C GLN A 223 3.36 -14.64 4.90
N GLN A 224 4.57 -14.53 4.38
CA GLN A 224 5.11 -15.41 3.35
C GLN A 224 6.17 -16.36 3.93
N SER A 225 6.22 -17.61 3.48
CA SER A 225 7.32 -18.51 3.86
C SER A 225 8.64 -17.94 3.32
N VAL A 226 9.64 -17.74 4.20
CA VAL A 226 10.94 -17.16 3.83
C VAL A 226 11.60 -17.96 2.71
N ASP A 227 11.59 -19.29 2.80
CA ASP A 227 12.25 -20.17 1.82
C ASP A 227 11.54 -20.12 0.47
N ALA A 228 10.21 -20.20 0.47
CA ALA A 228 9.43 -20.15 -0.76
C ALA A 228 9.53 -18.78 -1.44
N LEU A 229 9.53 -17.70 -0.65
CA LEU A 229 9.68 -16.33 -1.13
C LEU A 229 11.07 -16.11 -1.76
N ASN A 230 12.14 -16.55 -1.09
CA ASN A 230 13.50 -16.46 -1.62
C ASN A 230 13.67 -17.29 -2.89
N LYS A 231 13.09 -18.49 -2.94
CA LYS A 231 13.11 -19.34 -4.14
C LYS A 231 12.39 -18.69 -5.31
N ALA A 232 11.21 -18.13 -5.07
CA ALA A 232 10.40 -17.45 -6.09
C ALA A 232 11.09 -16.19 -6.63
N PHE A 233 11.63 -15.35 -5.74
CA PHE A 233 12.45 -14.19 -6.14
C PHE A 233 13.70 -14.63 -6.90
N GLY A 234 14.37 -15.67 -6.41
CA GLY A 234 15.56 -16.28 -7.02
C GLY A 234 15.36 -16.66 -8.48
N ALA A 235 14.17 -17.15 -8.83
CA ALA A 235 13.81 -17.63 -10.17
C ALA A 235 13.55 -16.52 -11.21
N LEU A 236 13.39 -15.25 -10.79
CA LEU A 236 13.20 -14.12 -11.72
C LEU A 236 14.48 -13.82 -12.51
N ASP A 237 14.37 -13.10 -13.63
CA ASP A 237 15.54 -12.65 -14.39
C ASP A 237 16.32 -11.60 -13.58
N PRO A 238 17.56 -11.90 -13.13
CA PRO A 238 18.33 -11.00 -12.27
C PRO A 238 18.78 -9.73 -12.97
N LYS A 239 18.66 -9.64 -14.31
CA LYS A 239 18.92 -8.40 -15.06
C LYS A 239 17.72 -7.47 -15.13
N LYS A 240 16.52 -7.96 -14.81
CA LYS A 240 15.25 -7.22 -14.91
C LYS A 240 14.65 -6.88 -13.55
N VAL A 241 14.86 -7.74 -12.56
CA VAL A 241 14.33 -7.57 -11.20
C VAL A 241 15.48 -7.65 -10.21
N HIS A 242 15.82 -6.50 -9.65
CA HIS A 242 16.96 -6.30 -8.76
C HIS A 242 16.59 -6.42 -7.28
N PHE A 243 15.34 -6.07 -6.93
CA PHE A 243 14.87 -6.14 -5.55
C PHE A 243 13.34 -6.36 -5.48
N ALA A 244 12.88 -6.76 -4.30
CA ALA A 244 11.47 -6.80 -3.93
C ALA A 244 11.30 -6.40 -2.46
N ILE A 245 10.31 -5.55 -2.18
CA ILE A 245 9.96 -5.08 -0.85
C ILE A 245 8.58 -5.61 -0.51
N LEU A 246 8.44 -6.29 0.63
CA LEU A 246 7.14 -6.54 1.26
C LEU A 246 6.99 -5.53 2.38
N GLY A 247 5.96 -4.69 2.30
CA GLY A 247 5.79 -3.57 3.21
C GLY A 247 4.42 -2.94 3.11
N ASP A 248 3.98 -2.30 4.18
CA ASP A 248 2.75 -1.52 4.25
C ASP A 248 3.05 -0.07 4.65
N TRP A 249 2.06 0.62 5.24
CA TRP A 249 2.19 2.00 5.67
C TRP A 249 3.23 2.19 6.79
N GLU A 250 3.54 1.15 7.56
CA GLU A 250 4.51 1.21 8.66
C GLU A 250 5.96 1.22 8.15
N SER A 251 6.89 1.77 8.93
CA SER A 251 8.29 1.90 8.53
C SER A 251 9.00 0.56 8.31
N ASP A 252 8.47 -0.53 8.86
CA ASP A 252 9.12 -1.82 8.78
C ASP A 252 8.80 -2.58 7.49
N VAL A 253 9.80 -3.27 6.93
CA VAL A 253 9.71 -3.98 5.65
C VAL A 253 10.52 -5.27 5.65
N HIS A 254 10.10 -6.22 4.82
CA HIS A 254 10.94 -7.34 4.43
C HIS A 254 11.53 -7.09 3.03
N LEU A 255 12.86 -7.13 2.91
CA LEU A 255 13.57 -6.74 1.69
C LEU A 255 14.38 -7.91 1.11
N LEU A 256 14.11 -8.21 -0.16
CA LEU A 256 14.86 -9.15 -0.99
C LEU A 256 15.69 -8.37 -2.00
N VAL A 257 16.98 -8.67 -2.10
CA VAL A 257 17.89 -8.01 -3.05
C VAL A 257 18.76 -9.03 -3.77
N ARG A 258 19.19 -8.70 -4.99
CA ARG A 258 20.19 -9.50 -5.71
C ARG A 258 21.61 -9.24 -5.24
N ARG A 259 21.89 -8.03 -4.77
CA ARG A 259 23.21 -7.60 -4.29
C ARG A 259 23.05 -6.99 -2.91
N GLU A 260 23.85 -7.44 -1.95
CA GLU A 260 23.75 -6.93 -0.57
C GLU A 260 24.04 -5.43 -0.46
N ALA A 261 24.88 -4.88 -1.35
CA ALA A 261 25.11 -3.43 -1.44
C ALA A 261 23.83 -2.62 -1.77
N ASP A 262 22.80 -3.24 -2.37
CA ASP A 262 21.53 -2.57 -2.64
C ASP A 262 20.62 -2.52 -1.40
N ARG A 263 20.88 -3.36 -0.38
CA ARG A 263 20.02 -3.48 0.80
C ARG A 263 19.99 -2.20 1.62
N GLU A 264 21.15 -1.75 2.09
CA GLU A 264 21.27 -0.55 2.92
C GLU A 264 20.78 0.68 2.16
N TYR A 265 21.17 0.81 0.89
CA TYR A 265 20.70 1.88 0.02
C TYR A 265 19.16 1.97 -0.07
N LEU A 266 18.47 0.84 -0.24
CA LEU A 266 17.00 0.84 -0.34
C LEU A 266 16.33 1.12 1.00
N LEU A 267 16.88 0.62 2.10
CA LEU A 267 16.37 0.90 3.45
C LEU A 267 16.47 2.40 3.77
N ASP A 268 17.63 3.01 3.48
CA ASP A 268 17.84 4.44 3.69
C ASP A 268 16.94 5.29 2.78
N LEU A 269 16.82 4.91 1.50
CA LEU A 269 15.99 5.64 0.53
C LEU A 269 14.52 5.71 0.94
N PHE A 270 13.99 4.63 1.52
CA PHE A 270 12.60 4.56 1.95
C PHE A 270 12.42 4.75 3.47
N GLY A 271 13.45 5.21 4.20
CA GLY A 271 13.41 5.37 5.65
C GLY A 271 12.88 4.14 6.39
N ALA A 272 13.24 2.95 5.90
CA ALA A 272 12.61 1.69 6.28
C ALA A 272 13.50 0.86 7.22
N THR A 273 12.87 0.05 8.07
CA THR A 273 13.56 -0.84 9.00
C THR A 273 13.30 -2.32 8.66
N PRO A 274 14.30 -3.21 8.68
CA PRO A 274 14.06 -4.64 8.43
C PRO A 274 13.09 -5.26 9.43
N SER A 275 12.22 -6.15 8.95
CA SER A 275 11.23 -6.84 9.79
C SER A 275 10.86 -8.22 9.26
N THR A 276 10.50 -9.10 10.21
CA THR A 276 9.95 -10.43 9.94
C THR A 276 8.42 -10.42 9.95
N ARG A 277 7.76 -9.28 10.17
CA ARG A 277 6.28 -9.19 10.22
C ARG A 277 5.60 -9.74 8.97
N PHE A 278 6.27 -9.67 7.82
CA PHE A 278 5.76 -10.12 6.52
C PHE A 278 6.14 -11.55 6.16
N THR A 279 6.89 -12.24 7.01
CA THR A 279 7.44 -13.56 6.69
C THR A 279 7.46 -14.50 7.89
N PHE A 280 7.42 -15.80 7.64
CA PHE A 280 7.58 -16.81 8.69
C PHE A 280 8.56 -17.90 8.26
N THR A 281 9.17 -18.55 9.25
CA THR A 281 9.95 -19.78 9.08
C THR A 281 9.11 -20.92 9.67
N PRO A 282 8.78 -21.96 8.89
CA PRO A 282 8.08 -23.14 9.37
C PRO A 282 8.84 -23.87 10.49
#